data_AF-A0A8J4G108-F1
#
_entry.id   AF-A0A8J4G108-F1
#
_cell.length_a   1.000
_cell.length_b   1.000
_cell.length_c   1.000
_cell.angle_alpha   90.00
_cell.angle_beta   90.00
_cell.angle_gamma   90.00
#
_symmetry.space_group_name_H-M   'P 1'
#
loop_
_entity.id
_entity.type
_entity.pdbx_description
1 polymer ?
#
loop_
_entity_poly.entity_id
_entity_poly.type
_entity_poly.pdbx_seq_one_letter_code
_entity_poly.pdbx_strand_id
1 'polypeptide(L)'
;MQETSIIFPRAKVAFDIGRCPQRACFQQTVLLSHTHLDHVGGLPFHVCTREMLSLPASRVVVPQGCGAGVRRLVDVARELQNSPPLDFEVLELQVWRGLTKWRLKDWSTD
;
A
#
# COMPACT_ATOMS: atom_id res chain seq x y z
N MET A 1 12.10 17.34 -3.57
CA MET A 1 11.10 16.34 -4.02
C MET A 1 10.28 15.93 -2.82
N GLN A 2 8.97 15.99 -2.95
CA GLN A 2 7.98 15.69 -1.91
C GLN A 2 7.64 14.19 -1.92
N GLU A 3 7.11 13.67 -0.83
CA GLU A 3 6.52 12.32 -0.73
C GLU A 3 5.14 12.42 -0.10
N THR A 4 4.34 11.37 -0.22
CA THR A 4 3.16 11.17 0.61
C THR A 4 3.33 9.92 1.48
N SER A 5 3.12 10.07 2.79
CA SER A 5 2.97 8.96 3.72
C SER A 5 2.21 9.40 4.98
N ILE A 6 1.08 8.77 5.26
CA ILE A 6 0.25 9.02 6.44
C ILE A 6 0.10 7.72 7.23
N ILE A 7 0.44 7.75 8.52
CA ILE A 7 0.53 6.54 9.34
C ILE A 7 -0.60 6.52 10.36
N PHE A 8 -1.30 5.39 10.46
CA PHE A 8 -2.34 5.09 11.43
C PHE A 8 -1.92 3.91 12.32
N PRO A 9 -1.11 4.14 13.37
CA PRO A 9 -0.47 3.05 14.13
C PRO A 9 -1.46 2.08 14.77
N ARG A 10 -2.58 2.60 15.30
CA ARG A 10 -3.61 1.79 15.96
C ARG A 10 -4.31 0.83 15.01
N ALA A 11 -4.34 1.15 13.72
CA ALA A 11 -4.90 0.31 12.67
C ALA A 11 -3.85 -0.57 11.97
N LYS A 12 -2.55 -0.40 12.29
CA LYS A 12 -1.42 -1.02 11.58
C LYS A 12 -1.39 -0.70 10.09
N VAL A 13 -1.77 0.54 9.73
CA VAL A 13 -1.92 1.00 8.34
C VAL A 13 -1.01 2.19 8.05
N ALA A 14 -0.41 2.20 6.86
CA ALA A 14 0.17 3.37 6.22
C ALA A 14 -0.57 3.67 4.91
N PHE A 15 -0.99 4.91 4.70
CA PHE A 15 -1.44 5.40 3.39
C PHE A 15 -0.26 6.01 2.67
N ASP A 16 0.05 5.48 1.49
CA ASP A 16 1.26 5.78 0.71
C ASP A 16 2.58 5.64 1.49
N ILE A 17 3.66 5.46 0.75
CA ILE A 17 4.97 5.13 1.30
C ILE A 17 6.12 5.62 0.39
N GLY A 18 6.03 6.87 -0.08
CA GLY A 18 6.97 7.41 -1.08
C GLY A 18 8.45 7.21 -0.78
N ARG A 19 8.88 7.46 0.46
CA ARG A 19 10.28 7.27 0.94
C ARG A 19 10.38 6.37 2.16
N CYS A 20 9.27 5.74 2.57
CA CYS A 20 9.21 4.83 3.72
C CYS A 20 9.81 5.43 5.02
N PRO A 21 9.12 6.39 5.68
CA PRO A 21 9.53 6.82 7.01
C PRO A 21 9.61 5.61 7.95
N GLN A 22 10.58 5.58 8.88
CA GLN A 22 10.86 4.42 9.74
C GLN A 22 9.61 3.83 10.43
N ARG A 23 8.67 4.70 10.85
CA ARG A 23 7.42 4.28 11.49
C ARG A 23 6.49 3.48 10.57
N ALA A 24 6.61 3.64 9.25
CA ALA A 24 5.84 2.88 8.27
C ALA A 24 6.24 1.41 8.26
N CYS A 25 7.49 1.04 8.57
CA CYS A 25 7.94 -0.36 8.64
C CYS A 25 7.18 -1.17 9.71
N PHE A 26 6.63 -0.52 10.73
CA PHE A 26 5.82 -1.20 11.76
C PHE A 26 4.34 -1.35 11.38
N GLN A 27 3.91 -0.80 10.24
CA GLN A 27 2.56 -0.97 9.75
C GLN A 27 2.49 -2.22 8.88
N GLN A 28 1.52 -3.09 9.12
CA GLN A 28 1.38 -4.31 8.33
C GLN A 28 0.75 -4.06 6.98
N THR A 29 -0.16 -3.09 6.90
CA THR A 29 -0.90 -2.79 5.68
C THR A 29 -0.46 -1.45 5.09
N VAL A 30 -0.14 -1.44 3.80
CA VAL A 30 0.08 -0.22 3.01
C VAL A 30 -1.08 -0.06 2.05
N LEU A 31 -1.71 1.11 2.06
CA LEU A 31 -2.79 1.49 1.15
C LEU A 31 -2.24 2.52 0.16
N LEU A 32 -2.05 2.13 -1.10
CA LEU A 32 -1.59 3.03 -2.14
C LEU A 32 -2.78 3.77 -2.78
N SER A 33 -2.71 5.10 -2.81
CA SER A 33 -3.68 5.92 -3.54
C SER A 33 -3.51 5.76 -5.05
N HIS A 34 -2.26 5.70 -5.52
CA HIS A 34 -1.81 5.39 -6.88
C HIS A 34 -0.32 5.02 -6.87
N THR A 35 0.25 4.66 -8.02
CA THR A 35 1.61 4.06 -8.08
C THR A 35 2.68 4.98 -8.68
N HIS A 36 2.57 6.30 -8.49
CA HIS A 36 3.69 7.20 -8.76
C HIS A 36 4.77 7.06 -7.69
N LEU A 37 6.03 7.35 -8.04
CA LEU A 37 7.20 7.05 -7.19
C LEU A 37 7.17 7.76 -5.84
N ASP A 38 6.60 8.95 -5.76
CA ASP A 38 6.40 9.70 -4.52
C ASP A 38 5.32 9.12 -3.60
N HIS A 39 4.62 8.07 -4.04
CA HIS A 39 3.64 7.30 -3.28
C HIS A 39 4.07 5.84 -3.06
N VAL A 40 4.76 5.19 -4.00
CA VAL A 40 5.14 3.77 -3.91
C VAL A 40 6.64 3.54 -3.70
N GLY A 41 7.50 4.54 -3.89
CA GLY A 41 8.95 4.37 -4.03
C GLY A 41 9.64 3.67 -2.85
N GLY A 42 9.15 3.88 -1.63
CA GLY A 42 9.69 3.27 -0.42
C GLY A 42 9.18 1.85 -0.15
N LEU A 43 8.29 1.30 -0.99
CA LEU A 43 7.68 0.00 -0.76
C LEU A 43 8.70 -1.16 -0.67
N PRO A 44 9.73 -1.26 -1.53
CA PRO A 44 10.72 -2.32 -1.39
C PRO A 44 11.47 -2.27 -0.06
N PHE A 45 11.85 -1.06 0.37
CA PHE A 45 12.52 -0.85 1.65
C PHE A 45 11.63 -1.29 2.82
N HIS A 46 10.34 -0.97 2.76
CA HIS A 46 9.35 -1.40 3.74
C HIS A 46 9.24 -2.93 3.84
N VAL A 47 9.06 -3.62 2.70
CA VAL A 47 8.91 -5.10 2.69
C VAL A 47 10.19 -5.77 3.20
N CYS A 48 11.36 -5.38 2.68
CA CYS A 48 12.63 -5.96 3.09
C CYS A 48 12.95 -5.71 4.57
N THR A 49 12.65 -4.50 5.07
CA THR A 49 12.87 -4.17 6.49
C THR A 49 11.96 -5.01 7.40
N ARG A 50 10.70 -5.23 7.00
CA ARG A 50 9.76 -6.03 7.79
C ARG A 50 10.19 -7.49 7.87
N GLU A 51 10.64 -8.05 6.75
CA GLU A 51 11.22 -9.39 6.71
C GLU A 51 12.44 -9.51 7.61
N MET A 52 13.39 -8.56 7.51
CA MET A 52 14.59 -8.52 8.36
C MET A 52 14.27 -8.46 9.85
N LEU A 53 13.18 -7.76 10.22
CA LEU A 53 12.70 -7.66 11.60
C LEU A 53 11.81 -8.85 12.03
N SER A 54 11.64 -9.86 11.16
CA SER A 54 10.77 -11.02 11.38
C SER A 54 9.34 -10.61 11.75
N LEU A 55 8.84 -9.55 11.13
CA LEU A 55 7.46 -9.09 11.30
C LEU A 55 6.52 -9.89 10.37
N PRO A 56 5.21 -9.95 10.68
CA PRO A 56 4.24 -10.60 9.78
C PRO A 56 4.30 -10.03 8.36
N ALA A 57 4.02 -10.87 7.36
CA ALA A 57 4.02 -10.47 5.95
C ALA A 57 3.22 -9.19 5.70
N SER A 58 3.77 -8.32 4.84
CA SER A 58 3.15 -7.05 4.47
C SER A 58 1.93 -7.29 3.57
N ARG A 59 0.90 -6.48 3.75
CA ARG A 59 -0.26 -6.42 2.85
C ARG A 59 -0.25 -5.08 2.11
N VAL A 60 -0.21 -5.12 0.79
CA VAL A 60 -0.16 -3.93 -0.06
C VAL A 60 -1.45 -3.86 -0.86
N VAL A 61 -2.28 -2.89 -0.55
CA VAL A 61 -3.52 -2.62 -1.30
C VAL A 61 -3.22 -1.59 -2.37
N VAL A 62 -3.59 -1.90 -3.60
CA VAL A 62 -3.26 -1.10 -4.79
C VAL A 62 -4.48 -0.89 -5.67
N PRO A 63 -4.52 0.15 -6.52
CA PRO A 63 -5.57 0.27 -7.53
C PRO A 63 -5.58 -0.92 -8.50
N GLN A 64 -6.76 -1.25 -9.02
CA GLN A 64 -6.95 -2.28 -10.02
C GLN A 64 -5.97 -2.14 -11.19
N GLY A 65 -5.32 -3.23 -11.59
CA GLY A 65 -4.36 -3.28 -12.70
C GLY A 65 -2.93 -2.88 -12.34
N CYS A 66 -2.69 -2.35 -11.14
CA CYS A 66 -1.35 -1.94 -10.70
C CYS A 66 -0.54 -3.07 -10.05
N GLY A 67 -1.16 -4.18 -9.65
CA GLY A 67 -0.52 -5.19 -8.80
C GLY A 67 0.66 -5.90 -9.45
N ALA A 68 0.63 -6.13 -10.76
CA ALA A 68 1.77 -6.75 -11.48
C ALA A 68 3.02 -5.86 -11.45
N GLY A 69 2.86 -4.54 -11.62
CA GLY A 69 3.97 -3.59 -11.55
C GLY A 69 4.54 -3.48 -10.14
N VAL A 70 3.67 -3.45 -9.13
CA VAL A 70 4.07 -3.40 -7.72
C VAL A 70 4.85 -4.64 -7.29
N ARG A 71 4.42 -5.85 -7.72
CA ARG A 71 5.19 -7.08 -7.47
C ARG A 71 6.59 -7.01 -8.08
N ARG A 72 6.69 -6.65 -9.36
CA ARG A 72 7.99 -6.50 -10.05
C ARG A 72 8.92 -5.49 -9.39
N LEU A 73 8.37 -4.38 -8.86
CA LEU A 73 9.17 -3.38 -8.14
C LEU A 73 9.87 -4.00 -6.92
N VAL A 74 9.14 -4.80 -6.14
CA VAL A 74 9.70 -5.49 -4.96
C VAL A 74 10.64 -6.62 -5.39
N ASP A 75 10.30 -7.38 -6.44
CA ASP A 75 11.13 -8.47 -6.95
C ASP A 75 12.50 -8.00 -7.45
N VAL A 76 12.57 -6.91 -8.21
CA VAL A 76 13.85 -6.33 -8.67
C VAL A 76 14.69 -5.89 -7.48
N ALA A 77 14.08 -5.26 -6.47
CA ALA A 77 14.82 -4.86 -5.28
C ALA A 77 15.34 -6.05 -4.48
N ARG A 78 14.58 -7.15 -4.40
CA ARG A 78 15.02 -8.43 -3.81
C ARG A 78 16.23 -8.98 -4.57
N GLU A 79 16.17 -9.00 -5.90
CA GLU A 79 17.27 -9.48 -6.77
C GLU A 79 18.55 -8.67 -6.55
N LEU A 80 18.45 -7.34 -6.53
CA LEU A 80 19.60 -6.46 -6.27
C LEU A 80 20.24 -6.71 -4.90
N GLN A 81 19.44 -7.11 -3.91
CA GLN A 81 19.90 -7.43 -2.56
C GLN A 81 20.33 -8.90 -2.39
N ASN A 82 20.23 -9.73 -3.44
CA ASN A 82 20.45 -11.18 -3.38
C ASN A 82 19.68 -11.84 -2.22
N SER A 83 18.45 -11.38 -1.99
CA SER A 83 17.59 -11.84 -0.89
C SER A 83 16.74 -13.05 -1.31
N PRO A 84 16.37 -13.93 -0.37
CA PRO A 84 15.40 -15.00 -0.65
C PRO A 84 14.04 -14.41 -1.07
N PRO A 85 13.13 -15.25 -1.62
CA PRO A 85 11.76 -14.81 -1.90
C PRO A 85 11.12 -14.17 -0.66
N LEU A 86 10.55 -12.97 -0.85
CA LEU A 86 9.91 -12.21 0.22
C LEU A 86 8.43 -12.56 0.28
N ASP A 87 7.89 -12.77 1.49
CA ASP A 87 6.47 -12.97 1.69
C ASP A 87 5.74 -11.63 1.85
N PHE A 88 4.88 -11.30 0.87
CA PHE A 88 3.97 -10.17 0.94
C PHE A 88 2.78 -10.36 0.01
N GLU A 89 1.64 -9.83 0.42
CA GLU A 89 0.38 -9.91 -0.31
C GLU A 89 0.13 -8.61 -1.08
N VAL A 90 -0.31 -8.71 -2.33
CA VAL A 90 -0.79 -7.57 -3.12
C VAL A 90 -2.28 -7.77 -3.43
N LEU A 91 -3.11 -6.88 -2.89
CA LEU A 91 -4.55 -6.86 -3.06
C LEU A 91 -4.94 -5.72 -4.01
N GLU A 92 -5.56 -6.07 -5.14
CA GLU A 92 -6.08 -5.07 -6.07
C GLU A 92 -7.50 -4.65 -5.68
N LEU A 93 -7.68 -3.36 -5.39
CA LEU A 93 -8.97 -2.80 -5.03
C LEU A 93 -9.71 -2.31 -6.29
N GLN A 94 -10.91 -2.83 -6.50
CA GLN A 94 -11.84 -2.34 -7.52
C GLN A 94 -12.92 -1.48 -6.87
N VAL A 95 -13.25 -0.34 -7.48
CA VAL A 95 -14.40 0.45 -7.06
C VAL A 95 -15.67 -0.32 -7.43
N TRP A 96 -16.48 -0.64 -6.41
CA TRP A 96 -17.77 -1.26 -6.63
C TRP A 96 -18.72 -0.29 -7.35
N ARG A 97 -19.22 -0.69 -8.52
CA ARG A 97 -20.06 0.17 -9.39
C ARG A 97 -21.57 0.10 -9.12
N GLY A 98 -22.02 -0.65 -8.11
CA GLY A 98 -23.46 -0.85 -7.89
C GLY A 98 -24.19 0.25 -7.11
N LEU A 99 -23.53 1.38 -6.73
CA LEU A 99 -24.14 2.47 -5.95
C LEU A 99 -24.81 3.54 -6.84
N THR A 100 -25.27 3.22 -8.05
CA THR A 100 -25.99 4.19 -8.91
C THR A 100 -27.39 4.55 -8.41
N LYS A 101 -27.80 4.08 -7.22
CA LYS A 101 -29.14 4.34 -6.67
C LYS A 101 -29.12 4.81 -5.20
N TRP A 102 -28.23 5.72 -4.83
CA TRP A 102 -28.49 6.58 -3.67
C TRP A 102 -29.30 7.78 -4.14
N ARG A 103 -30.62 7.64 -4.13
CA ARG A 103 -31.50 8.80 -4.16
C ARG A 103 -31.41 9.40 -2.75
N LEU A 104 -30.70 10.52 -2.61
CA LEU A 104 -30.79 11.36 -1.42
C LEU A 104 -32.28 11.60 -1.18
N LYS A 105 -32.81 11.11 -0.05
CA LYS A 105 -34.16 11.43 0.36
C LYS A 105 -34.08 12.90 0.77
N ASP A 106 -34.63 13.76 -0.08
CA ASP A 106 -34.73 15.19 0.18
C ASP A 106 -35.42 15.37 1.54
N TRP A 107 -34.72 15.95 2.52
CA TRP A 107 -35.27 16.22 3.86
C TRP A 107 -35.96 17.59 3.89
N SER A 108 -36.39 18.11 2.74
CA SER A 108 -37.13 19.36 2.63
C SER A 108 -38.62 19.10 2.39
N THR A 109 -39.32 18.63 3.42
CA THR A 109 -40.75 18.92 3.74
C THR A 109 -41.19 18.01 4.86
N ASP A 110 -41.17 18.55 6.08
CA ASP A 110 -42.24 18.52 7.09
C ASP A 110 -41.88 19.52 8.21
#